data_AF-W5TL94-F1
#
_entry.id   AF-W5TL94-F1
#
_cell.length_a   1.000
_cell.length_b   1.000
_cell.length_c   1.000
_cell.angle_alpha   90.00
_cell.angle_beta   90.00
_cell.angle_gamma   90.00
#
_symmetry.space_group_name_H-M   'P 1'
#
loop_
_entity.id
_entity.type
_entity.pdbx_description
1 polymer ?
#
loop_
_entity_poly.entity_id
_entity_poly.type
_entity_poly.pdbx_seq_one_letter_code
_entity_poly.pdbx_strand_id
1 'polypeptide(L)'
;MSAPNIPDPWSDGRDTMYWLPPNGIGNGHTAHAWAILADLTEKQIYPALFALAEAGIAGYAAAVRTTRLEPESATVGWRLWVDTLHYNDAQDVLMELLR
;
A
#
# COMPACT_ATOMS: atom_id res chain seq x y z
N MET A 1 -4.54 30.55 -19.44
CA MET A 1 -5.30 30.57 -18.16
C MET A 1 -5.13 29.20 -17.53
N SER A 2 -4.28 29.06 -16.52
CA SER A 2 -4.06 27.79 -15.83
C SER A 2 -5.12 27.61 -14.73
N ALA A 3 -5.64 26.40 -14.59
CA ALA A 3 -6.67 26.04 -13.61
C ALA A 3 -6.21 26.26 -12.16
N PRO A 4 -7.13 26.58 -11.22
CA PRO A 4 -6.79 26.71 -9.81
C PRO A 4 -6.28 25.37 -9.25
N ASN A 5 -5.13 25.44 -8.59
CA ASN A 5 -4.51 24.33 -7.87
C ASN A 5 -5.36 24.04 -6.62
N ILE A 6 -6.29 23.09 -6.72
CA ILE A 6 -6.98 22.51 -5.57
C ILE A 6 -6.04 21.42 -5.03
N PRO A 7 -5.46 21.58 -3.82
CA PRO A 7 -4.67 20.53 -3.20
C PRO A 7 -5.56 19.30 -3.03
N ASP A 8 -5.09 18.15 -3.48
CA ASP A 8 -5.74 16.88 -3.17
C ASP A 8 -5.78 16.73 -1.63
N PRO A 9 -6.97 16.53 -1.02
CA PRO A 9 -7.12 16.46 0.44
C PRO A 9 -6.32 15.31 1.09
N TRP A 10 -5.73 14.41 0.29
CA TRP A 10 -4.81 13.35 0.74
C TRP A 10 -3.32 13.70 0.55
N SER A 11 -2.99 14.96 0.25
CA SER A 11 -1.60 15.40 -0.02
C SER A 11 -0.80 15.79 1.22
N ASP A 12 -1.43 15.89 2.40
CA ASP A 12 -0.77 16.40 3.59
C ASP A 12 0.11 15.30 4.21
N GLY A 13 1.43 15.41 3.97
CA GLY A 13 2.42 14.50 4.56
C GLY A 13 3.12 13.54 3.60
N ARG A 14 3.27 13.88 2.31
CA ARG A 14 4.20 13.16 1.42
C ARG A 14 5.68 13.43 1.75
N ASP A 15 6.08 13.12 2.97
CA ASP A 15 7.39 12.51 3.21
C ASP A 15 7.30 11.02 2.83
N THR A 16 6.68 10.72 1.68
CA THR A 16 6.81 9.44 1.01
C THR A 16 8.27 9.34 0.64
N MET A 17 9.02 8.74 1.56
CA MET A 17 10.42 8.42 1.41
C MET A 17 10.66 7.95 -0.02
N TYR A 18 11.70 8.50 -0.64
CA TYR A 18 12.06 8.36 -2.07
C TYR A 18 12.06 6.92 -2.61
N TRP A 19 12.00 5.90 -1.74
CA TRP A 19 12.03 4.48 -2.05
C TRP A 19 10.66 3.79 -2.20
N LEU A 20 9.54 4.44 -1.87
CA LEU A 20 8.22 3.88 -2.16
C LEU A 20 7.93 4.06 -3.66
N PRO A 21 7.37 3.04 -4.34
CA PRO A 21 7.05 3.19 -5.75
C PRO A 21 6.08 4.37 -5.96
N PRO A 22 6.30 5.22 -6.98
CA PRO A 22 5.37 6.31 -7.26
C PRO A 22 4.01 5.76 -7.72
N ASN A 23 2.95 6.53 -7.49
CA ASN A 23 1.57 6.25 -7.89
C ASN A 23 0.91 5.04 -7.21
N GLY A 24 1.41 4.61 -6.06
CA GLY A 24 0.66 3.73 -5.16
C GLY A 24 -0.43 4.46 -4.37
N ILE A 25 -1.17 3.68 -3.59
CA ILE A 25 -2.36 4.06 -2.84
C ILE A 25 -2.04 3.87 -1.35
N GLY A 26 -2.13 4.94 -0.57
CA GLY A 26 -2.05 4.89 0.88
C GLY A 26 -3.44 4.73 1.52
N ASN A 27 -3.48 4.29 2.78
CA ASN A 27 -4.71 4.17 3.57
C ASN A 27 -5.00 5.40 4.47
N GLY A 28 -4.33 6.53 4.24
CA GLY A 28 -4.53 7.79 4.98
C GLY A 28 -3.68 7.94 6.24
N HIS A 29 -2.90 6.93 6.61
CA HIS A 29 -1.93 6.98 7.70
C HIS A 29 -0.50 7.15 7.18
N THR A 30 0.33 7.83 7.96
CA THR A 30 1.74 8.05 7.66
C THR A 30 2.62 7.18 8.55
N ALA A 31 3.79 6.80 8.04
CA ALA A 31 4.80 6.08 8.79
C ALA A 31 6.19 6.64 8.53
N HIS A 32 7.02 6.55 9.56
CA HIS A 32 8.43 6.97 9.51
C HIS A 32 9.32 5.93 8.82
N ALA A 33 8.89 4.67 8.74
CA ALA A 33 9.65 3.63 8.07
C ALA A 33 8.70 2.54 7.56
N TRP A 34 8.99 2.00 6.39
CA TRP A 34 8.10 1.11 5.65
C TRP A 34 8.77 -0.24 5.41
N ALA A 35 8.05 -1.33 5.62
CA ALA A 35 8.49 -2.69 5.29
C ALA A 35 7.49 -3.37 4.34
N ILE A 36 8.00 -4.19 3.43
CA ILE A 36 7.17 -5.02 2.56
C ILE A 36 6.51 -6.09 3.42
N LEU A 37 5.17 -6.14 3.39
CA LEU A 37 4.39 -7.15 4.10
C LEU A 37 4.04 -8.33 3.19
N ALA A 38 3.47 -8.06 2.01
CA ALA A 38 2.99 -9.10 1.09
C ALA A 38 2.82 -8.61 -0.34
N ASP A 39 2.80 -9.54 -1.29
CA ASP A 39 2.27 -9.31 -2.64
C ASP A 39 0.82 -9.85 -2.70
N LEU A 40 -0.10 -9.01 -3.15
CA LEU A 40 -1.54 -9.22 -3.15
C LEU A 40 -2.12 -9.05 -4.56
N THR A 41 -3.31 -9.61 -4.79
CA THR A 41 -4.08 -9.34 -6.01
C THR A 41 -4.81 -8.00 -5.89
N GLU A 42 -5.19 -7.42 -7.03
CA GLU A 42 -5.96 -6.17 -7.07
C GLU A 42 -7.24 -6.22 -6.21
N LYS A 43 -7.92 -7.37 -6.16
CA LYS A 43 -9.13 -7.56 -5.36
C LYS A 43 -8.88 -7.51 -3.84
N GLN A 44 -7.65 -7.76 -3.41
CA GLN A 44 -7.27 -7.82 -2.00
C GLN A 44 -6.75 -6.49 -1.46
N ILE A 45 -6.34 -5.56 -2.34
CA ILE A 45 -5.69 -4.30 -1.92
C ILE A 45 -6.60 -3.42 -1.09
N TYR A 46 -7.78 -3.07 -1.59
CA TYR A 46 -8.68 -2.19 -0.85
C TYR A 46 -9.15 -2.80 0.48
N PRO A 47 -9.53 -4.09 0.55
CA PRO A 47 -9.82 -4.73 1.84
C PRO A 47 -8.64 -4.69 2.82
N ALA A 48 -7.41 -4.95 2.36
CA ALA A 48 -6.22 -4.93 3.21
C ALA A 48 -5.91 -3.52 3.72
N LEU A 49 -5.93 -2.51 2.85
CA LEU A 49 -5.70 -1.12 3.23
C LEU A 49 -6.76 -0.62 4.22
N PHE A 50 -8.02 -1.01 4.04
CA PHE A 50 -9.11 -0.67 4.94
C PHE A 50 -8.93 -1.33 6.31
N ALA A 51 -8.63 -2.64 6.36
CA ALA A 51 -8.41 -3.34 7.63
C ALA A 51 -7.22 -2.75 8.42
N LEU A 52 -6.14 -2.37 7.73
CA LEU A 52 -5.01 -1.68 8.36
C LEU A 52 -5.39 -0.29 8.87
N ALA A 53 -6.23 0.46 8.14
CA ALA A 53 -6.68 1.77 8.59
C ALA A 53 -7.55 1.67 9.85
N GLU A 54 -8.47 0.70 9.90
CA GLU A 54 -9.29 0.43 11.11
C GLU A 54 -8.42 0.05 12.32
N ALA A 55 -7.28 -0.61 12.08
CA ALA A 55 -6.28 -0.92 13.10
C ALA A 55 -5.34 0.26 13.45
N GLY A 56 -5.46 1.40 12.77
CA GLY A 56 -4.58 2.56 12.94
C GLY A 56 -3.16 2.35 12.42
N ILE A 57 -2.96 1.38 11.53
CA ILE A 57 -1.66 1.00 10.97
C ILE A 57 -1.49 1.63 9.60
N ALA A 58 -0.35 2.28 9.36
CA ALA A 58 -0.03 2.83 8.06
C ALA A 58 0.18 1.73 7.02
N GLY A 59 -0.55 1.85 5.91
CA GLY A 59 -0.53 0.93 4.78
C GLY A 59 -0.37 1.68 3.46
N TYR A 60 0.48 1.15 2.58
CA TYR A 60 0.72 1.66 1.24
C TYR A 60 0.77 0.50 0.26
N ALA A 61 0.08 0.59 -0.87
CA ALA A 61 0.12 -0.44 -1.91
C ALA A 61 0.46 0.14 -3.27
N ALA A 62 1.28 -0.55 -4.05
CA ALA A 62 1.61 -0.13 -5.40
C ALA A 62 1.72 -1.34 -6.33
N ALA A 63 1.30 -1.15 -7.58
CA ALA A 63 1.45 -2.16 -8.61
C ALA A 63 2.95 -2.41 -8.87
N VAL A 64 3.36 -3.67 -8.74
CA VAL A 64 4.71 -4.13 -9.09
C VAL A 64 4.61 -5.08 -10.28
N ARG A 65 5.49 -4.90 -11.27
CA ARG A 65 5.59 -5.86 -12.37
C ARG A 65 6.16 -7.15 -11.81
N THR A 66 5.35 -8.19 -11.74
CA THR A 66 5.83 -9.53 -11.39
C THR A 66 6.41 -10.16 -12.65
N THR A 67 7.72 -10.39 -12.69
CA THR A 67 8.37 -11.19 -13.74
C THR A 67 8.14 -12.67 -13.41
N ARG A 68 6.91 -13.16 -13.59
CA ARG A 68 6.68 -14.61 -13.62
C ARG A 68 7.20 -15.13 -14.96
N LEU A 69 8.02 -16.18 -14.92
CA LEU A 69 8.68 -16.79 -16.09
C LEU A 69 7.72 -17.39 -17.15
N GLU A 70 6.41 -17.30 -16.95
CA GLU A 70 5.41 -17.82 -17.87
C GLU A 70 4.61 -16.67 -18.54
N PRO A 71 4.68 -16.52 -19.88
CA PRO A 71 4.12 -15.38 -20.62
C PRO A 71 2.61 -15.17 -20.47
N GLU A 72 1.88 -16.22 -20.11
CA GLU A 72 0.41 -16.28 -20.10
C GLU A 72 -0.21 -16.10 -18.71
N SER A 73 0.59 -15.79 -17.68
CA SER A 73 0.12 -15.59 -16.29
C SER A 73 0.78 -14.40 -15.58
N ALA A 74 1.23 -13.40 -16.33
CA ALA A 74 1.71 -12.13 -15.77
C ALA A 74 0.53 -11.35 -15.14
N THR A 75 0.11 -11.75 -13.95
CA THR A 75 -0.82 -11.00 -13.12
C THR A 75 -0.08 -9.80 -12.53
N VAL A 76 -0.65 -8.61 -12.71
CA VAL A 76 -0.18 -7.42 -12.00
C VAL A 76 -0.34 -7.69 -10.51
N GLY A 77 0.77 -7.96 -9.84
CA GLY A 77 0.83 -8.10 -8.40
C GLY A 77 0.88 -6.71 -7.79
N TRP A 78 0.14 -6.51 -6.71
CA TRP A 78 0.24 -5.30 -5.93
C TRP A 78 1.05 -5.62 -4.69
N ARG A 79 2.11 -4.86 -4.44
CA ARG A 79 2.89 -5.03 -3.22
C ARG A 79 2.31 -4.14 -2.14
N LEU A 80 2.23 -4.66 -0.93
CA LEU A 80 1.78 -3.96 0.27
C LEU A 80 2.98 -3.67 1.17
N TRP A 81 3.09 -2.42 1.60
CA TRP A 81 4.03 -1.93 2.60
C TRP A 81 3.28 -1.44 3.83
N VAL A 82 3.90 -1.61 5.00
CA VAL A 82 3.35 -1.19 6.28
C VAL A 82 4.39 -0.52 7.16
N ASP A 83 3.95 0.19 8.20
CA ASP A 83 4.83 0.73 9.24
C ASP A 83 5.65 -0.39 9.89
N THR A 84 6.98 -0.25 9.85
CA THR A 84 7.91 -1.19 10.49
C THR A 84 7.65 -1.38 11.99
N LEU A 85 7.18 -0.36 12.71
CA LEU A 85 6.90 -0.46 14.14
C LEU A 85 5.70 -1.35 14.46
N HIS A 86 4.79 -1.49 13.50
CA HIS A 86 3.54 -2.23 13.62
C HIS A 86 3.53 -3.47 12.72
N TYR A 87 4.69 -3.94 12.27
CA TYR A 87 4.78 -5.01 11.26
C TYR A 87 4.09 -6.30 11.70
N ASN A 88 4.29 -6.73 12.95
CA ASN A 88 3.67 -7.96 13.46
C ASN A 88 2.15 -7.82 13.57
N ASP A 89 1.67 -6.68 14.08
CA ASP A 89 0.23 -6.41 14.17
C ASP A 89 -0.41 -6.36 12.77
N ALA A 90 0.29 -5.75 11.80
CA ALA A 90 -0.15 -5.69 10.42
C ALA A 90 -0.23 -7.09 9.78
N GLN A 91 0.70 -7.98 10.13
CA GLN A 91 0.68 -9.36 9.68
C GLN A 91 -0.53 -10.12 10.25
N ASP A 92 -0.83 -9.93 11.53
CA ASP A 92 -2.00 -10.56 12.17
C ASP A 92 -3.31 -10.09 11.54
N VAL A 93 -3.46 -8.79 11.29
CA VAL A 93 -4.60 -8.20 10.56
C VAL A 93 -4.74 -8.82 9.17
N LEU A 94 -3.64 -8.93 8.42
CA LEU A 94 -3.67 -9.50 7.08
C LEU A 94 -4.03 -10.99 7.10
N MET A 95 -3.51 -11.75 8.08
CA MET A 95 -3.84 -13.16 8.25
C MET A 95 -5.30 -13.37 8.64
N GLU A 96 -5.89 -12.50 9.46
CA GLU A 96 -7.31 -12.55 9.80
C GLU A 96 -8.20 -12.27 8.59
N LEU A 97 -7.85 -11.26 7.78
CA LEU A 97 -8.58 -10.88 6.57
C LEU A 97 -8.58 -11.98 5.49
N LEU A 98 -7.49 -12.75 5.39
CA LEU A 98 -7.27 -13.74 4.33
C LEU A 98 -7.66 -15.18 4.69
N ARG A 99 -8.12 -15.41 5.92
CA ARG A 99 -8.70 -16.69 6.35
C ARG A 99 -10.02 -16.97 5.66
#